data_AF-A0A2R6KN95-F1
#
_entry.id   AF-A0A2R6KN95-F1
#
_cell.length_a   1.000
_cell.length_b   1.000
_cell.length_c   1.000
_cell.angle_alpha   90.00
_cell.angle_beta   90.00
_cell.angle_gamma   90.00
#
_symmetry.space_group_name_H-M   'P 1'
#
loop_
_entity.id
_entity.type
_entity.pdbx_description
1 polymer ?
#
loop_
_entity_poly.entity_id
_entity_poly.type
_entity_poly.pdbx_seq_one_letter_code
_entity_poly.pdbx_strand_id
1 'polypeptide(L)'
;MDIKTVRGETTEFPRMDVVMIVTNEGEDVGRPWGKLKLEAGEEIIGRKEQQMGVNPHSQTVLSGTFDFVDYDRETTYTVSGTIPGHDWVTPEEVHHG
;
A
#
# COMPACT_ATOMS: atom_id res chain seq x y z
N MET A 1 -0.16 11.44 -11.23
CA MET A 1 -0.13 10.06 -10.69
C MET A 1 -1.08 10.02 -9.52
N ASP A 2 -1.73 8.90 -9.27
CA ASP A 2 -2.67 8.76 -8.16
C ASP A 2 -2.75 7.30 -7.68
N ILE A 3 -3.21 7.06 -6.45
CA ILE A 3 -3.35 5.72 -5.85
C ILE A 3 -4.83 5.31 -5.94
N LYS A 4 -5.12 4.22 -6.68
CA LYS A 4 -6.50 3.82 -6.98
C LYS A 4 -7.03 2.63 -6.17
N THR A 5 -6.17 1.86 -5.50
CA THR A 5 -6.60 0.78 -4.59
C THR A 5 -5.48 0.40 -3.64
N VAL A 6 -5.82 0.15 -2.37
CA VAL A 6 -5.02 -0.65 -1.43
C VAL A 6 -5.85 -1.84 -0.97
N ARG A 7 -5.29 -3.05 -0.92
CA ARG A 7 -5.95 -4.26 -0.38
C ARG A 7 -5.07 -4.94 0.66
N GLY A 8 -5.67 -5.53 1.68
CA GLY A 8 -5.02 -6.36 2.69
C GLY A 8 -5.86 -7.60 2.98
N GLU A 9 -5.27 -8.80 2.89
CA GLU A 9 -5.92 -10.07 3.24
C GLU A 9 -5.13 -10.78 4.34
N THR A 10 -5.83 -11.27 5.37
CA THR A 10 -5.24 -12.06 6.47
C THR A 10 -5.25 -13.54 6.11
N THR A 11 -4.11 -14.21 6.26
CA THR A 11 -4.01 -15.67 6.06
C THR A 11 -4.18 -16.45 7.38
N GLU A 12 -4.24 -17.79 7.33
CA GLU A 12 -4.24 -18.67 8.53
C GLU A 12 -2.99 -18.52 9.42
N PHE A 13 -1.94 -17.90 8.88
CA PHE A 13 -0.75 -17.45 9.59
C PHE A 13 -0.78 -15.92 9.70
N PRO A 14 -0.17 -15.29 10.73
CA PRO A 14 -0.20 -13.85 10.92
C PRO A 14 0.65 -13.17 9.84
N ARG A 15 0.05 -13.04 8.66
CA ARG A 15 0.63 -12.51 7.43
C ARG A 15 -0.44 -11.69 6.74
N MET A 16 -0.01 -10.53 6.24
CA MET A 16 -0.84 -9.61 5.47
C MET A 16 -0.21 -9.36 4.11
N ASP A 17 -0.94 -9.73 3.06
CA ASP A 17 -0.56 -9.44 1.68
C ASP A 17 -1.20 -8.11 1.26
N VAL A 18 -0.35 -7.14 0.94
CA VAL A 18 -0.71 -5.76 0.63
C VAL A 18 -0.42 -5.44 -0.82
N VAL A 19 -1.37 -4.80 -1.49
CA VAL A 19 -1.22 -4.38 -2.89
C VAL A 19 -1.63 -2.92 -3.02
N MET A 20 -0.72 -2.05 -3.50
CA MET A 20 -1.01 -0.67 -3.89
C MET A 20 -0.94 -0.54 -5.41
N ILE A 21 -2.02 -0.02 -6.01
CA ILE A 21 -2.11 0.28 -7.43
C ILE A 21 -1.85 1.75 -7.66
N VAL A 22 -0.87 2.08 -8.50
CA VAL A 22 -0.55 3.46 -8.89
C VAL A 22 -0.86 3.65 -10.36
N THR A 23 -1.66 4.65 -10.66
CA THR A 23 -2.06 5.01 -12.03
C THR A 23 -1.35 6.28 -12.47
N ASN A 24 -0.90 6.28 -13.73
CA ASN A 24 -0.37 7.44 -14.40
C ASN A 24 -1.31 7.85 -15.54
N GLU A 25 -2.01 8.97 -15.35
CA GLU A 25 -2.90 9.57 -16.34
C GLU A 25 -2.22 10.69 -17.15
N GLY A 26 -0.91 10.91 -16.93
CA GLY A 26 -0.12 11.87 -17.68
C GLY A 26 0.45 11.28 -18.97
N GLU A 27 1.09 12.15 -19.75
CA GLU A 27 1.68 11.82 -21.06
C GLU A 27 3.14 11.32 -20.97
N ASP A 28 3.80 11.50 -19.82
CA ASP A 28 5.20 11.11 -19.59
C ASP A 28 5.31 9.90 -18.66
N VAL A 29 6.42 9.15 -18.76
CA VAL A 29 6.72 8.03 -17.85
C VAL A 29 6.98 8.55 -16.43
N GLY A 30 6.16 8.12 -15.48
CA GLY A 30 6.35 8.38 -14.05
C GLY A 30 7.36 7.43 -13.41
N ARG A 31 8.20 7.93 -12.50
CA ARG A 31 9.18 7.12 -11.75
C ARG A 31 9.10 7.31 -10.22
N PRO A 32 7.92 7.14 -9.58
CA PRO A 32 7.78 7.39 -8.15
C PRO A 32 8.44 6.30 -7.30
N TRP A 33 8.81 6.68 -6.07
CA TRP A 33 9.12 5.74 -4.99
C TRP A 33 7.84 5.40 -4.24
N GLY A 34 7.30 4.20 -4.45
CA GLY A 34 6.13 3.72 -3.71
C GLY A 34 6.53 3.22 -2.32
N LYS A 35 5.72 3.52 -1.31
CA LYS A 35 5.91 3.05 0.07
C LYS A 35 4.65 2.35 0.56
N LEU A 36 4.84 1.25 1.28
CA LEU A 36 3.81 0.52 2.02
C LEU A 36 4.24 0.43 3.49
N LYS A 37 3.29 0.50 4.41
CA LYS A 37 3.50 0.20 5.82
C LYS A 37 2.36 -0.64 6.40
N LEU A 38 2.69 -1.43 7.41
CA LEU A 38 1.76 -2.13 8.29
C LEU A 38 1.98 -1.61 9.71
N GLU A 39 0.91 -1.16 10.34
CA GLU A 39 0.87 -0.64 11.70
C GLU A 39 0.00 -1.54 12.58
N ALA A 40 0.39 -1.73 13.84
CA ALA A 40 -0.41 -2.31 14.91
C ALA A 40 -0.62 -1.24 15.99
N GLY A 41 -1.81 -0.62 16.02
CA GLY A 41 -2.02 0.62 16.76
C GLY A 41 -1.12 1.75 16.25
N GLU A 42 -0.24 2.27 17.11
CA GLU A 42 0.72 3.33 16.77
C GLU A 42 2.10 2.79 16.35
N GLU A 43 2.32 1.47 16.44
CA GLU A 43 3.61 0.86 16.13
C GLU A 43 3.69 0.44 14.67
N ILE A 44 4.74 0.86 13.96
CA ILE A 44 5.01 0.37 12.61
C ILE A 44 5.77 -0.94 12.68
N ILE A 45 5.08 -2.03 12.36
CA ILE A 45 5.60 -3.41 12.42
C ILE A 45 6.08 -3.93 11.06
N GLY A 46 5.74 -3.25 9.96
CA GLY A 46 6.21 -3.61 8.61
C GLY A 46 6.35 -2.40 7.70
N ARG A 47 7.40 -2.39 6.85
CA ARG A 47 7.62 -1.34 5.83
C ARG A 47 8.20 -1.93 4.55
N LYS A 48 7.77 -1.40 3.41
CA LYS A 48 8.36 -1.67 2.10
C LYS A 48 8.45 -0.39 1.29
N GLU A 49 9.56 -0.21 0.59
CA GLU A 49 9.80 0.91 -0.32
C GLU A 49 10.42 0.39 -1.61
N GLN A 50 9.92 0.87 -2.75
CA GLN A 50 10.39 0.43 -4.06
C GLN A 50 10.20 1.54 -5.11
N GLN A 51 11.22 1.75 -5.94
CA GLN A 51 11.09 2.59 -7.12
C GLN A 51 10.27 1.87 -8.19
N MET A 52 9.31 2.58 -8.78
CA MET A 52 8.42 2.03 -9.81
C MET A 52 8.57 2.82 -11.11
N GLY A 53 8.37 2.16 -12.24
CA GLY A 53 8.13 2.81 -13.53
C GLY A 53 6.67 2.68 -13.91
N VAL A 54 6.01 3.79 -14.24
CA VAL A 54 4.61 3.81 -14.67
C VAL A 54 4.52 4.50 -16.02
N ASN A 55 4.23 3.74 -17.07
CA ASN A 55 4.07 4.31 -18.42
C ASN A 55 2.88 5.29 -18.47
N PRO A 56 2.85 6.20 -19.45
CA PRO A 56 1.69 7.05 -19.71
C PRO A 56 0.40 6.23 -19.86
N HIS A 57 -0.71 6.77 -19.36
CA HIS A 57 -2.05 6.18 -19.44
C HIS A 57 -2.12 4.72 -18.97
N SER A 58 -1.30 4.36 -17.97
CA SER A 58 -1.16 2.98 -17.49
C SER A 58 -1.15 2.90 -15.97
N GLN A 59 -1.13 1.67 -15.46
CA GLN A 59 -1.03 1.39 -14.03
C GLN A 59 0.10 0.42 -13.74
N THR A 60 0.65 0.53 -12.53
CA THR A 60 1.61 -0.44 -11.98
C THR A 60 1.21 -0.81 -10.56
N VAL A 61 1.85 -1.85 -10.04
CA VAL A 61 1.52 -2.43 -8.74
C VAL A 61 2.78 -2.50 -7.87
N LEU A 62 2.66 -2.01 -6.64
CA LEU A 62 3.57 -2.35 -5.54
C LEU A 62 2.88 -3.36 -4.63
N SER A 63 3.40 -4.57 -4.55
CA SER A 63 2.95 -5.57 -3.59
C SER A 63 3.95 -5.72 -2.44
N GLY A 64 3.47 -5.96 -1.23
CA GLY A 64 4.26 -6.25 -0.05
C GLY A 64 3.60 -7.37 0.75
N THR A 65 4.41 -8.25 1.30
CA THR A 65 3.96 -9.25 2.26
C THR A 65 4.58 -8.89 3.60
N PHE A 66 3.74 -8.76 4.62
CA PHE A 66 4.17 -8.45 5.98
C PHE A 66 3.80 -9.61 6.90
N ASP A 67 4.82 -10.31 7.40
CA ASP A 67 4.64 -11.24 8.51
C ASP A 67 4.54 -10.41 9.80
N PHE A 68 3.56 -10.73 10.65
CA PHE A 68 3.36 -10.07 11.94
C PHE A 68 3.14 -11.12 13.03
N VAL A 69 3.09 -10.69 14.30
CA VAL A 69 2.71 -11.55 15.42
C VAL A 69 1.30 -11.15 15.81
N ASP A 70 0.38 -12.10 15.88
CA ASP A 70 -0.95 -11.84 16.41
C ASP A 70 -0.86 -11.70 17.94
N TYR A 71 -0.66 -10.48 18.42
CA TYR A 71 -0.45 -10.20 19.84
C TYR A 71 -1.73 -10.35 20.67
N ASP A 72 -2.90 -10.07 20.07
CA ASP A 72 -4.21 -10.03 20.72
C ASP A 72 -5.31 -9.87 19.66
N ARG A 73 -6.46 -10.55 19.85
CA ARG A 73 -7.70 -10.38 19.05
C ARG A 73 -8.23 -8.95 19.01
N GLU A 74 -7.86 -8.09 19.96
CA GLU A 74 -8.27 -6.68 20.03
C GLU A 74 -7.32 -5.73 19.29
N THR A 75 -6.15 -6.20 18.82
CA THR A 75 -5.18 -5.35 18.13
C THR A 75 -5.71 -4.97 16.73
N THR A 76 -5.82 -3.66 16.49
CA THR A 76 -6.17 -3.14 15.16
C THR A 76 -4.91 -3.01 14.31
N TYR A 77 -4.94 -3.59 13.12
CA TYR A 77 -3.87 -3.49 12.12
C TYR A 77 -4.28 -2.53 11.00
N THR A 78 -3.42 -1.58 10.68
CA THR A 78 -3.66 -0.59 9.63
C THR A 78 -2.61 -0.73 8.54
N VAL A 79 -3.07 -0.87 7.30
CA VAL A 79 -2.21 -0.86 6.12
C VAL A 79 -2.33 0.48 5.43
N SER A 80 -1.19 1.05 5.02
CA SER A 80 -1.20 2.29 4.24
C SER A 80 -0.17 2.28 3.12
N GLY A 81 -0.49 2.97 2.03
CA GLY A 81 0.40 3.21 0.90
C GLY A 81 0.58 4.70 0.62
N THR A 82 1.71 5.08 0.02
CA THR A 82 1.92 6.45 -0.47
C THR A 82 2.94 6.51 -1.63
N ILE A 83 2.91 7.61 -2.37
CA ILE A 83 3.89 8.03 -3.38
C ILE A 83 4.26 9.51 -3.13
N PRO A 84 5.40 10.02 -3.63
CA PRO A 84 5.81 11.41 -3.39
C PRO A 84 4.74 12.41 -3.85
N GLY A 85 4.40 13.36 -2.98
CA GLY A 85 3.39 14.39 -3.24
C GLY A 85 1.95 14.00 -2.85
N HIS A 86 1.74 12.81 -2.28
CA HIS A 86 0.45 12.33 -1.80
C HIS A 86 0.53 11.97 -0.31
N ASP A 87 -0.60 12.06 0.39
CA ASP A 87 -0.70 11.59 1.77
C ASP A 87 -0.69 10.05 1.83
N TRP A 88 -0.64 9.51 3.05
CA TRP A 88 -0.83 8.07 3.26
C TRP A 88 -2.30 7.74 3.09
N VAL A 89 -2.58 6.68 2.33
CA VAL A 89 -3.95 6.19 2.09
C VAL A 89 -4.09 4.75 2.54
N THR A 90 -5.23 4.43 3.15
CA THR A 90 -5.63 3.10 3.61
C THR A 90 -6.63 2.46 2.61
N PRO A 91 -6.83 1.12 2.63
CA PRO A 91 -7.83 0.46 1.77
C PRO A 91 -9.22 1.09 1.77
N GLU A 92 -9.71 1.52 2.94
CA GLU A 92 -11.07 2.05 3.13
C GLU A 92 -11.27 3.43 2.50
N GLU A 93 -10.22 4.24 2.49
CA GLU A 93 -10.23 5.59 1.91
C GLU A 93 -10.24 5.58 0.38
N VAL A 94 -9.96 4.42 -0.23
CA VAL A 94 -9.79 4.27 -1.67
C VAL A 94 -11.04 3.70 -2.35
N HIS A 95 -12.18 3.64 -1.64
CA HIS A 95 -13.44 3.20 -2.23
C HIS A 95 -13.86 4.04 -3.45
N HIS A 96 -13.98 3.34 -4.58
CA HIS A 96 -14.25 3.83 -5.93
C HIS A 96 -15.48 4.75 -6.03
N GLY A 97 -15.25 5.98 -6.51
CA GLY A 97 -16.21 6.67 -7.37
C GLY A 97 -16.15 6.15 -8.80
#